data_AF-A0A258G5B8-F1
#
_entry.id   AF-A0A258G5B8-F1
#
_cell.length_a   1.000
_cell.length_b   1.000
_cell.length_c   1.000
_cell.angle_alpha   90.00
_cell.angle_beta   90.00
_cell.angle_gamma   90.00
#
_symmetry.space_group_name_H-M   'P 1'
#
loop_
_entity.id
_entity.type
_entity.pdbx_description
1 polymer ?
#
loop_
_entity_poly.entity_id
_entity_poly.type
_entity_poly.pdbx_seq_one_letter_code
_entity_poly.pdbx_strand_id
1 'polypeptide(L)'
;MIAILASITVVAYNGMQDRAYATDLMSRINTYKKLLQLYHTEHGQFPDTNDAFALGSYGSCLGKLSDYPAEDGWPAGVCMQPIGSTNWNELASDDFTNALQPYSRSALPSGKIRTATEMYDATRGTRYRGIYFEGAGGDGHNDWAYMEYVAKGNVACPQSDYKRYNAAPQNVTFCGYLVRQAD
;
A
#
# COMPACT_ATOMS: atom_id res chain seq x y z
N MET A 1 -11.12 -1.13 43.88
CA MET A 1 -10.78 -2.12 42.83
C MET A 1 -11.37 -1.68 41.50
N ILE A 2 -10.76 -0.67 40.86
CA ILE A 2 -11.17 -0.17 39.53
C ILE A 2 -10.01 -0.32 38.52
N ALA A 3 -8.77 -0.41 39.02
CA ALA A 3 -7.56 -0.49 38.19
C ALA A 3 -7.39 -1.79 37.40
N ILE A 4 -7.87 -2.94 37.90
CA ILE A 4 -7.68 -4.24 37.22
C ILE A 4 -8.68 -4.42 36.06
N LEU A 5 -9.89 -3.87 36.18
CA LEU A 5 -10.87 -3.96 35.09
C LEU A 5 -10.48 -3.03 33.93
N ALA A 6 -9.92 -1.86 34.23
CA ALA A 6 -9.43 -0.92 33.23
C ALA A 6 -8.21 -1.44 32.45
N SER A 7 -7.34 -2.26 33.06
CA SER A 7 -6.18 -2.82 32.33
C SER A 7 -6.58 -3.93 31.36
N ILE A 8 -7.61 -4.74 31.68
CA ILE A 8 -8.10 -5.81 30.80
C ILE A 8 -8.81 -5.22 29.57
N THR A 9 -9.59 -4.15 29.73
CA THR A 9 -10.33 -3.53 28.61
C THR A 9 -9.38 -2.89 27.58
N VAL A 10 -8.27 -2.29 28.02
CA VAL A 10 -7.30 -1.64 27.12
C VAL A 10 -6.59 -2.65 26.21
N VAL A 11 -6.14 -3.80 26.74
CA VAL A 11 -5.43 -4.82 25.94
C VAL A 11 -6.38 -5.50 24.94
N ALA A 12 -7.61 -5.80 25.35
CA ALA A 12 -8.61 -6.38 24.46
C ALA A 12 -9.03 -5.41 23.34
N TYR A 13 -9.16 -4.12 23.66
CA TYR A 13 -9.54 -3.09 22.68
C TYR A 13 -8.48 -2.91 21.59
N ASN A 14 -7.20 -2.83 21.97
CA ASN A 14 -6.09 -2.73 21.01
C ASN A 14 -6.06 -3.96 20.08
N GLY A 15 -6.25 -5.17 20.62
CA GLY A 15 -6.30 -6.39 19.81
C GLY A 15 -7.49 -6.43 18.83
N MET A 16 -8.66 -5.91 19.22
CA MET A 16 -9.83 -5.85 18.33
C MET A 16 -9.65 -4.83 17.20
N GLN A 17 -9.12 -3.64 17.49
CA GLN A 17 -8.84 -2.62 16.47
C GLN A 17 -7.86 -3.12 15.41
N ASP A 18 -6.82 -3.85 15.81
CA ASP A 18 -5.83 -4.39 14.89
C ASP A 18 -6.41 -5.46 13.97
N ARG A 19 -7.29 -6.33 14.48
CA ARG A 19 -7.99 -7.32 13.64
C ARG A 19 -8.98 -6.67 12.68
N ALA A 20 -9.72 -5.67 13.14
CA ALA A 20 -10.64 -4.91 12.29
C ALA A 20 -9.87 -4.21 11.16
N TYR A 21 -8.75 -3.56 11.51
CA TYR A 21 -7.88 -2.90 10.55
C TYR A 21 -7.30 -3.88 9.52
N ALA A 22 -6.80 -5.05 9.95
CA ALA A 22 -6.29 -6.06 9.04
C ALA A 22 -7.39 -6.58 8.10
N THR A 23 -8.60 -6.82 8.61
CA THR A 23 -9.74 -7.30 7.81
C THR A 23 -10.16 -6.26 6.77
N ASP A 24 -10.23 -5.00 7.17
CA ASP A 24 -10.50 -3.88 6.27
C ASP A 24 -9.43 -3.76 5.19
N LEU A 25 -8.14 -3.76 5.56
CA LEU A 25 -7.04 -3.71 4.59
C LEU A 25 -7.10 -4.86 3.58
N MET A 26 -7.38 -6.08 4.02
CA MET A 26 -7.55 -7.23 3.12
C MET A 26 -8.72 -7.05 2.15
N SER A 27 -9.84 -6.47 2.60
CA SER A 27 -10.98 -6.15 1.74
C SER A 27 -10.58 -5.15 0.64
N ARG A 28 -9.80 -4.12 1.00
CA ARG A 28 -9.32 -3.10 0.06
C ARG A 28 -8.36 -3.70 -0.98
N ILE A 29 -7.41 -4.52 -0.55
CA ILE A 29 -6.46 -5.22 -1.43
C ILE A 29 -7.21 -6.12 -2.42
N ASN A 30 -8.15 -6.92 -1.92
CA ASN A 30 -8.95 -7.80 -2.76
C ASN A 30 -9.83 -7.02 -3.75
N THR A 31 -10.29 -5.82 -3.37
CA THR A 31 -11.02 -4.93 -4.26
C THR A 31 -10.11 -4.44 -5.38
N TYR A 32 -8.95 -3.88 -5.06
CA TYR A 32 -7.99 -3.41 -6.05
C TYR A 32 -7.49 -4.53 -6.97
N LYS A 33 -7.18 -5.72 -6.42
CA LYS A 33 -6.76 -6.89 -7.21
C LYS A 33 -7.79 -7.20 -8.31
N LYS A 34 -9.07 -7.26 -7.95
CA LYS A 34 -10.16 -7.52 -8.91
C LYS A 34 -10.29 -6.42 -9.96
N LEU A 35 -10.23 -5.16 -9.53
CA LEU A 35 -10.34 -4.02 -10.46
C LEU A 35 -9.20 -4.00 -11.47
N LEU A 36 -7.97 -4.26 -11.01
CA LEU A 36 -6.80 -4.37 -11.87
C LEU A 36 -6.91 -5.54 -12.85
N GLN A 37 -7.45 -6.68 -12.41
CA GLN A 37 -7.71 -7.82 -13.30
C GLN A 37 -8.77 -7.50 -14.37
N LEU A 38 -9.83 -6.79 -14.00
CA LEU A 38 -10.86 -6.36 -14.94
C LEU A 38 -10.31 -5.35 -15.97
N TYR A 39 -9.55 -4.37 -15.49
CA TYR A 39 -8.85 -3.42 -16.37
C TYR A 39 -7.93 -4.15 -17.35
N HIS A 40 -7.11 -5.07 -16.87
CA HIS A 40 -6.21 -5.87 -17.70
C HIS A 40 -6.97 -6.71 -18.74
N THR A 41 -8.09 -7.31 -18.35
CA THR A 41 -8.93 -8.11 -19.25
C THR A 41 -9.48 -7.28 -20.41
N GLU A 42 -9.81 -6.01 -20.19
CA GLU A 42 -10.36 -5.12 -21.24
C GLU A 42 -9.27 -4.47 -22.09
N HIS A 43 -8.16 -4.06 -21.48
CA HIS A 43 -7.12 -3.27 -22.14
C HIS A 43 -5.91 -4.09 -22.61
N GLY A 44 -5.77 -5.35 -22.17
CA GLY A 44 -4.61 -6.19 -22.45
C GLY A 44 -3.33 -5.79 -21.69
N GLN A 45 -3.41 -4.82 -20.79
CA GLN A 45 -2.32 -4.33 -19.95
C GLN A 45 -2.86 -3.72 -18.66
N PHE A 46 -2.02 -3.59 -17.64
CA PHE A 46 -2.38 -2.85 -16.43
C PHE A 46 -2.39 -1.34 -16.66
N PRO A 47 -3.04 -0.53 -15.81
CA PRO A 47 -3.03 0.92 -15.97
C PRO A 47 -1.60 1.45 -15.89
N ASP A 48 -1.25 2.31 -16.84
CA ASP A 48 0.04 2.98 -16.85
C ASP A 48 0.22 3.84 -15.60
N THR A 49 1.41 3.77 -15.01
CA THR A 49 1.84 4.66 -13.93
C THR A 49 2.62 5.85 -14.47
N ASN A 50 2.44 6.21 -15.74
CA ASN A 50 3.26 7.18 -16.48
C ASN A 50 3.40 8.57 -15.79
N ASP A 51 2.38 9.02 -15.07
CA ASP A 51 2.48 10.26 -14.27
C ASP A 51 3.51 10.16 -13.13
N ALA A 52 3.65 8.97 -12.56
CA ALA A 52 4.65 8.69 -11.54
C ALA A 52 6.04 8.57 -12.16
N PHE A 53 6.14 8.05 -13.39
CA PHE A 53 7.39 7.95 -14.15
C PHE A 53 8.00 9.31 -14.49
N ALA A 54 7.16 10.32 -14.78
CA ALA A 54 7.62 11.71 -14.96
C ALA A 54 8.33 12.27 -13.71
N LEU A 55 8.13 11.65 -12.55
CA LEU A 55 8.74 11.99 -11.27
C LEU A 55 9.81 10.97 -10.83
N GLY A 56 10.22 10.06 -11.72
CA GLY A 56 11.24 9.04 -11.44
C GLY A 56 10.74 7.86 -10.59
N SER A 57 9.43 7.65 -10.56
CA SER A 57 8.78 6.57 -9.81
C SER A 57 8.36 5.44 -10.77
N TYR A 58 8.61 4.20 -10.34
CA TYR A 58 8.33 3.00 -11.13
C TYR A 58 6.91 2.44 -10.91
N GLY A 59 6.16 3.03 -9.98
CA GLY A 59 4.83 2.58 -9.61
C GLY A 59 3.91 3.72 -9.18
N SER A 60 2.81 3.43 -8.52
CA SER A 60 1.92 4.46 -7.98
C SER A 60 1.32 3.99 -6.66
N CYS A 61 1.05 4.95 -5.78
CA CYS A 61 0.26 4.69 -4.59
C CYS A 61 -1.21 4.50 -4.97
N LEU A 62 -1.84 3.46 -4.45
CA LEU A 62 -3.28 3.27 -4.64
C LEU A 62 -4.05 4.39 -3.93
N GLY A 63 -5.08 4.91 -4.60
CA GLY A 63 -5.92 6.00 -4.11
C GLY A 63 -5.61 7.34 -4.78
N LYS A 64 -6.34 8.37 -4.38
CA LYS A 64 -6.22 9.72 -4.93
C LYS A 64 -5.11 10.51 -4.26
N LEU A 65 -4.61 11.56 -4.91
CA LEU A 65 -3.70 12.53 -4.30
C LEU A 65 -4.27 13.10 -3.00
N SER A 66 -5.58 13.34 -2.94
CA SER A 66 -6.28 13.87 -1.77
C SER A 66 -6.35 12.88 -0.60
N ASP A 67 -6.15 11.58 -0.82
CA ASP A 67 -6.06 10.60 0.27
C ASP A 67 -4.77 10.78 1.08
N TYR A 68 -3.76 11.43 0.51
CA TYR A 68 -2.43 11.60 1.09
C TYR A 68 -2.12 13.09 1.34
N PRO A 69 -2.79 13.75 2.31
CA PRO A 69 -2.51 15.16 2.62
C PRO A 69 -1.08 15.36 3.12
N ALA A 70 -0.60 16.60 3.03
CA ALA A 70 0.64 17.01 3.65
C ALA A 70 0.45 17.09 5.18
N GLU A 71 1.00 16.11 5.91
CA GLU A 71 0.87 15.98 7.37
C GLU A 71 2.06 15.21 7.94
N ASP A 72 2.45 15.45 9.20
CA ASP A 72 3.51 14.70 9.90
C ASP A 72 4.83 14.59 9.10
N GLY A 73 5.19 15.68 8.44
CA GLY A 73 6.37 15.81 7.60
C GLY A 73 6.26 15.11 6.24
N TRP A 74 5.14 14.47 5.90
CA TRP A 74 4.89 13.92 4.57
C TRP A 74 4.52 15.03 3.58
N PRO A 75 5.08 15.02 2.36
CA PRO A 75 4.57 15.84 1.27
C PRO A 75 3.17 15.39 0.82
N ALA A 76 2.41 16.30 0.20
CA ALA A 76 1.10 15.96 -0.37
C ALA A 76 1.25 14.94 -1.50
N GLY A 77 0.29 14.01 -1.60
CA GLY A 77 0.26 12.95 -2.62
C GLY A 77 1.20 11.77 -2.37
N VAL A 78 2.19 11.90 -1.48
CA VAL A 78 3.25 10.89 -1.30
C VAL A 78 2.80 9.78 -0.36
N CYS A 79 2.96 8.51 -0.72
CA CYS A 79 2.72 7.38 0.19
C CYS A 79 3.98 6.59 0.56
N MET A 80 5.06 6.74 -0.20
CA MET A 80 6.36 6.13 0.11
C MET A 80 7.45 7.19 -0.06
N GLN A 81 8.31 7.30 0.95
CA GLN A 81 9.36 8.32 0.97
C GLN A 81 10.63 7.81 1.63
N PRO A 82 11.80 7.99 1.01
CA PRO A 82 13.09 7.72 1.64
C PRO A 82 13.35 8.69 2.80
N ILE A 83 13.98 8.16 3.85
CA ILE A 83 14.54 8.92 4.95
C ILE A 83 16.01 9.18 4.63
N GLY A 84 16.44 10.43 4.78
CA GLY A 84 17.81 10.87 4.45
C GLY A 84 18.04 11.13 2.95
N SER A 85 17.00 11.06 2.11
CA SER A 85 17.02 11.45 0.70
C SER A 85 15.66 12.02 0.31
N THR A 86 15.59 12.84 -0.74
CA THR A 86 14.34 13.34 -1.33
C THR A 86 14.21 12.94 -2.81
N ASN A 87 15.08 12.04 -3.29
CA ASN A 87 15.31 11.85 -4.71
C ASN A 87 14.29 10.93 -5.40
N TRP A 88 13.45 10.25 -4.65
CA TRP A 88 12.37 9.42 -5.17
C TRP A 88 11.24 9.41 -4.16
N ASN A 89 10.07 9.91 -4.53
CA ASN A 89 8.85 9.75 -3.75
C ASN A 89 7.90 8.95 -4.62
N GLU A 90 7.14 8.04 -4.03
CA GLU A 90 6.01 7.44 -4.73
C GLU A 90 4.77 8.25 -4.44
N LEU A 91 4.11 8.67 -5.51
CA LEU A 91 2.90 9.47 -5.44
C LEU A 91 1.69 8.63 -5.83
N ALA A 92 0.56 8.97 -5.21
CA ALA A 92 -0.73 8.59 -5.75
C ALA A 92 -0.97 9.28 -7.10
N SER A 93 -1.67 8.61 -8.00
CA SER A 93 -2.11 9.19 -9.28
C SER A 93 -3.64 9.20 -9.31
N ASP A 94 -4.19 10.39 -9.52
CA ASP A 94 -5.62 10.56 -9.76
C ASP A 94 -6.01 9.89 -11.08
N ASP A 95 -5.15 9.93 -12.11
CA ASP A 95 -5.39 9.28 -13.40
C ASP A 95 -5.41 7.76 -13.29
N PHE A 96 -4.47 7.18 -12.54
CA PHE A 96 -4.50 5.75 -12.20
C PHE A 96 -5.81 5.37 -11.49
N THR A 97 -6.22 6.19 -10.52
CA THR A 97 -7.47 5.96 -9.79
C THR A 97 -8.70 6.12 -10.68
N ASN A 98 -8.70 7.11 -11.58
CA ASN A 98 -9.77 7.36 -12.53
C ASN A 98 -9.87 6.24 -13.57
N ALA A 99 -8.74 5.64 -13.97
CA ALA A 99 -8.71 4.50 -14.89
C ALA A 99 -9.38 3.25 -14.30
N LEU A 100 -9.30 3.05 -12.97
CA LEU A 100 -9.96 1.93 -12.29
C LEU A 100 -11.43 2.21 -11.93
N GLN A 101 -11.85 3.46 -11.90
CA GLN A 101 -13.18 3.86 -11.44
C GLN A 101 -14.34 3.23 -12.24
N PRO A 102 -14.28 3.05 -13.58
CA PRO A 102 -15.34 2.39 -14.36
C PRO A 102 -15.62 0.93 -13.94
N TYR A 103 -14.60 0.25 -13.41
CA TYR A 103 -14.70 -1.15 -12.98
C TYR A 103 -15.27 -1.31 -11.57
N SER A 104 -15.41 -0.21 -10.83
CA SER A 104 -15.95 -0.20 -9.48
C SER A 104 -17.39 0.28 -9.47
N ARG A 105 -18.27 -0.50 -8.81
CA ARG A 105 -19.67 -0.12 -8.59
C ARG A 105 -19.84 0.97 -7.52
N SER A 106 -18.80 1.25 -6.76
CA SER A 106 -18.78 2.24 -5.67
C SER A 106 -17.54 3.13 -5.76
N ALA A 107 -17.42 4.08 -4.83
CA ALA A 107 -16.15 4.75 -4.60
C ALA A 107 -15.04 3.71 -4.36
N LEU A 108 -13.87 3.96 -4.94
CA LEU A 108 -12.68 3.14 -4.70
C LEU A 108 -12.25 3.27 -3.24
N PRO A 109 -11.83 2.17 -2.58
CA PRO A 109 -11.33 2.23 -1.22
C PRO A 109 -10.05 3.07 -1.16
N SER A 110 -9.81 3.80 -0.07
CA SER A 110 -8.55 4.51 0.09
C SER A 110 -7.37 3.53 0.21
N GLY A 111 -6.29 3.76 -0.53
CA GLY A 111 -5.05 3.01 -0.38
C GLY A 111 -4.19 3.44 0.82
N LYS A 112 -4.59 4.47 1.57
CA LYS A 112 -3.87 4.92 2.77
C LYS A 112 -3.92 3.87 3.87
N ILE A 113 -2.76 3.60 4.46
CA ILE A 113 -2.56 2.65 5.57
C ILE A 113 -1.90 3.34 6.76
N ARG A 114 -1.80 2.63 7.89
CA ARG A 114 -1.03 3.11 9.05
C ARG A 114 0.44 3.24 8.66
N THR A 115 1.07 4.32 9.10
CA THR A 115 2.48 4.57 8.79
C THR A 115 3.39 3.48 9.33
N ALA A 116 4.30 3.00 8.49
CA ALA A 116 5.40 2.11 8.86
C ALA A 116 6.73 2.70 8.39
N THR A 117 7.83 2.29 9.01
CA THR A 117 9.17 2.76 8.66
C THR A 117 10.15 1.62 8.69
N GLU A 118 10.80 1.38 7.56
CA GLU A 118 11.96 0.51 7.43
C GLU A 118 13.22 1.36 7.55
N MET A 119 14.09 1.08 8.51
CA MET A 119 15.40 1.73 8.60
C MET A 119 16.48 0.82 8.03
N TYR A 120 17.25 1.28 7.05
CA TYR A 120 18.41 0.53 6.54
C TYR A 120 19.62 0.68 7.46
N ASP A 121 19.78 1.85 8.05
CA ASP A 121 20.79 2.17 9.06
C ASP A 121 20.29 3.30 10.00
N ALA A 122 21.19 3.96 10.73
CA ALA A 122 20.84 5.02 11.66
C ALA A 122 20.31 6.31 11.01
N THR A 123 20.56 6.54 9.73
CA THR A 123 20.23 7.79 9.02
C THR A 123 19.42 7.58 7.75
N ARG A 124 19.36 6.34 7.23
CA ARG A 124 18.66 5.98 6.00
C ARG A 124 17.56 4.97 6.27
N GLY A 125 16.46 5.15 5.55
CA GLY A 125 15.30 4.26 5.61
C GLY A 125 14.29 4.61 4.53
N THR A 126 13.12 3.97 4.61
CA THR A 126 11.95 4.30 3.82
C THR A 126 10.75 4.27 4.75
N ARG A 127 9.92 5.31 4.69
CA ARG A 127 8.63 5.34 5.36
C ARG A 127 7.51 5.10 4.36
N TYR A 128 6.46 4.45 4.83
CA TYR A 128 5.32 3.98 4.05
C TYR A 128 4.04 4.41 4.74
N ARG A 129 3.04 4.86 3.98
CA ARG A 129 1.68 5.15 4.45
C ARG A 129 0.60 4.82 3.42
N GLY A 130 0.94 4.06 2.36
CA GLY A 130 -0.02 3.59 1.36
C GLY A 130 0.25 2.17 0.89
N ILE A 131 -0.71 1.63 0.14
CA ILE A 131 -0.52 0.44 -0.69
C ILE A 131 0.15 0.90 -1.99
N TYR A 132 1.30 0.34 -2.28
CA TYR A 132 2.06 0.59 -3.49
C TYR A 132 1.63 -0.37 -4.58
N PHE A 133 1.53 0.11 -5.81
CA PHE A 133 1.32 -0.67 -7.01
C PHE A 133 2.48 -0.44 -7.96
N GLU A 134 3.08 -1.50 -8.46
CA GLU A 134 4.02 -1.44 -9.57
C GLU A 134 3.48 -2.33 -10.67
N GLY A 135 3.12 -1.70 -11.78
CA GLY A 135 2.97 -2.41 -13.04
C GLY A 135 4.36 -2.88 -13.47
N ALA A 136 4.45 -3.97 -14.22
CA ALA A 136 5.72 -4.41 -14.77
C ALA A 136 6.19 -3.43 -15.87
N GLY A 137 6.69 -2.27 -15.44
CA GLY A 137 7.09 -1.17 -16.28
C GLY A 137 8.30 -1.53 -17.13
N GLY A 138 8.26 -1.16 -18.40
CA GLY A 138 9.42 -1.05 -19.28
C GLY A 138 9.97 -2.34 -19.91
N ASP A 139 9.83 -3.50 -19.27
CA ASP A 139 10.42 -4.75 -19.76
C ASP A 139 9.52 -5.53 -20.74
N GLY A 140 8.41 -4.94 -21.19
CA GLY A 140 7.45 -5.58 -22.11
C GLY A 140 6.60 -6.68 -21.46
N HIS A 141 6.62 -6.78 -20.14
CA HIS A 141 5.83 -7.75 -19.39
C HIS A 141 4.47 -7.16 -18.99
N ASN A 142 3.50 -7.15 -19.90
CA ASN A 142 2.18 -6.59 -19.62
C ASN A 142 1.26 -7.53 -18.82
N ASP A 143 1.73 -8.73 -18.46
CA ASP A 143 0.89 -9.83 -17.97
C ASP A 143 0.82 -9.92 -16.44
N TRP A 144 1.65 -9.17 -15.74
CA TRP A 144 1.65 -9.14 -14.27
C TRP A 144 1.92 -7.75 -13.72
N ALA A 145 1.40 -7.53 -12.51
CA ALA A 145 1.71 -6.40 -11.67
C ALA A 145 1.81 -6.89 -10.22
N TYR A 146 2.34 -6.06 -9.34
CA TYR A 146 2.25 -6.35 -7.91
C TYR A 146 1.73 -5.17 -7.12
N MET A 147 1.05 -5.52 -6.02
CA MET A 147 0.70 -4.58 -4.96
C MET A 147 1.47 -4.95 -3.70
N GLU A 148 1.99 -3.96 -2.99
CA GLU A 148 2.72 -4.15 -1.75
C GLU A 148 2.22 -3.18 -0.67
N TYR A 149 2.22 -3.61 0.58
CA TYR A 149 2.16 -2.70 1.71
C TYR A 149 3.12 -3.11 2.81
N VAL A 150 3.48 -2.14 3.65
CA VAL A 150 4.35 -2.33 4.81
C VAL A 150 3.58 -2.09 6.09
N ALA A 151 3.65 -3.03 7.02
CA ALA A 151 3.00 -2.95 8.32
C ALA A 151 4.02 -3.04 9.45
N LYS A 152 3.76 -2.33 10.55
CA LYS A 152 4.58 -2.38 11.76
C LYS A 152 4.41 -3.72 12.49
N GLY A 153 5.51 -4.30 12.94
CA GLY A 153 5.56 -5.58 13.65
C GLY A 153 5.63 -6.79 12.72
N ASN A 154 5.67 -7.98 13.32
CA ASN A 154 5.49 -9.25 12.62
C ASN A 154 3.99 -9.52 12.46
N VAL A 155 3.41 -9.06 11.35
CA VAL A 155 1.98 -9.25 11.08
C VAL A 155 1.76 -10.40 10.10
N ALA A 156 0.55 -10.97 10.13
CA ALA A 156 0.13 -11.88 9.08
C ALA A 156 -0.13 -11.11 7.77
N CYS A 157 0.18 -11.73 6.64
CA CYS A 157 -0.17 -11.26 5.29
C CYS A 157 -1.09 -12.31 4.65
N PRO A 158 -2.38 -12.36 5.01
CA PRO A 158 -3.28 -13.37 4.45
C PRO A 158 -3.32 -13.24 2.93
N GLN A 159 -3.29 -14.37 2.19
CA GLN A 159 -3.38 -14.38 0.73
C GLN A 159 -2.26 -13.63 -0.01
N SER A 160 -1.17 -13.27 0.67
CA SER A 160 -0.03 -12.65 0.02
C SER A 160 0.79 -13.70 -0.73
N ASP A 161 1.30 -13.31 -1.89
CA ASP A 161 2.19 -14.14 -2.70
C ASP A 161 3.62 -14.11 -2.15
N TYR A 162 4.00 -13.01 -1.48
CA TYR A 162 5.21 -12.95 -0.67
C TYR A 162 4.98 -12.26 0.67
N LYS A 163 5.78 -12.66 1.65
CA LYS A 163 5.90 -12.02 2.96
C LYS A 163 7.37 -11.93 3.33
N ARG A 164 7.82 -10.73 3.73
CA ARG A 164 9.16 -10.52 4.31
C ARG A 164 9.05 -9.80 5.64
N TYR A 165 9.51 -10.43 6.71
CA TYR A 165 9.61 -9.78 8.01
C TYR A 165 11.05 -9.32 8.24
N ASN A 166 11.23 -8.01 8.38
CA ASN A 166 12.50 -7.41 8.75
C ASN A 166 12.46 -7.17 10.26
N ALA A 167 13.26 -7.96 10.98
CA ALA A 167 13.35 -7.95 12.44
C ALA A 167 14.01 -6.66 12.96
N ALA A 168 14.57 -6.67 14.16
CA ALA A 168 15.23 -5.48 14.70
C ALA A 168 16.39 -4.99 13.80
N PRO A 169 16.57 -3.68 13.62
CA PRO A 169 15.85 -2.57 14.28
C PRO A 169 14.52 -2.16 13.61
N GLN A 170 14.18 -2.67 12.43
CA GLN A 170 13.07 -2.15 11.62
C GLN A 170 11.71 -2.59 12.16
N ASN A 171 11.60 -3.86 12.55
CA ASN A 171 10.37 -4.47 13.05
C ASN A 171 9.15 -4.15 12.16
N VAL A 172 9.26 -4.50 10.88
CA VAL A 172 8.20 -4.31 9.86
C VAL A 172 8.00 -5.58 9.04
N THR A 173 6.78 -5.76 8.52
CA THR A 173 6.44 -6.82 7.58
C THR A 173 6.03 -6.21 6.25
N PHE A 174 6.63 -6.71 5.18
CA PHE A 174 6.23 -6.47 3.79
C PHE A 174 5.27 -7.57 3.37
N CYS A 175 4.12 -7.17 2.84
CA CYS A 175 3.09 -8.05 2.33
C CYS A 175 2.85 -7.69 0.87
N GLY A 176 3.12 -8.60 -0.06
CA GLY A 176 2.88 -8.35 -1.47
C GLY A 176 2.05 -9.38 -2.18
N TYR A 177 1.36 -8.90 -3.21
CA TYR A 177 0.30 -9.58 -3.93
C TYR A 177 0.56 -9.44 -5.41
N LEU A 178 0.75 -10.56 -6.07
CA LEU A 178 0.80 -10.65 -7.52
C LEU A 178 -0.62 -10.49 -8.07
N VAL A 179 -0.73 -9.64 -9.06
CA VAL A 179 -1.91 -9.47 -9.89
C VAL A 179 -1.56 -10.01 -11.26
N ARG A 180 -2.23 -11.08 -11.65
CA ARG A 180 -2.09 -11.70 -12.97
C ARG A 180 -3.43 -11.61 -13.68
N GLN A 181 -3.39 -11.72 -15.01
CA GLN A 181 -4.58 -11.89 -15.83
C GLN A 181 -5.53 -12.93 -15.21
N ALA A 182 -6.83 -12.66 -15.24
CA ALA A 182 -7.82 -13.66 -14.85
C ALA A 182 -7.88 -14.75 -15.94
N ASP A 183 -7.66 -16.00 -15.54
CA ASP A 183 -7.81 -17.19 -16.40
C ASP A 183 -9.26 -17.35 -16.90
#